data_AF-B3EX54-F1
#
_entry.id   AF-B3EX54-F1
#
_cell.length_a   1.000
_cell.length_b   1.000
_cell.length_c   1.000
_cell.angle_alpha   90.00
_cell.angle_beta   90.00
_cell.angle_gamma   90.00
#
_symmetry.space_group_name_H-M   'P 1'
#
loop_
_entity.id
_entity.type
_entity.pdbx_description
1 polymer ?
#
loop_
_entity_poly.entity_id
_entity_poly.type
_entity_poly.pdbx_seq_one_letter_code
_entity_poly.pdbx_strand_id
1 'polypeptide(L)'
;DYFTNANRELKKDNQQDYHLEYAMENNTHTIIEFTRELHTCDINDRSITESTVRVIWAYHQEDVGEAGPKYHDSNRGTKSLRLLNPEKTNMFSTATSYFDLVNQDVPVPNKGTTYWCQMFKIPVFQEKHHVIKVEPVIQRGHESLVHHILLYQCSSNFNDSVLDYGHECYHPNMPDAFLTCETVIFAWAIGGEGFSYPPHVGLSLGTPVDPHYVLLEVHYDNPTNKEGLIDSSGLRLFHTTDIRNYDAGVIEAGLWVSLFHTIPPGMPEFLSEGHCTLECLDEALEAEKPSGIHVFAVLLHAHLAGRGIKLRHFRKGEEMKLLAYDDDFDFNFQEFQYLKEEKTILPGDNLITECRYNTKDRALMTWRVVSTRPGQPALNQWTRPFYIISPRLYSNVINKLIPSLSLYCEIPMNNNLLTYPSGKAFFGFCLKDFFYAVFCVIHLPLQKIQFALSLIRECSATSWRFLWLQADEFHLDF
;
A
#
# COMPACT_ATOMS: atom_id res chain seq x y z
N ASP A 1 -21.80 -17.42 26.33
CA ASP A 1 -21.47 -16.19 25.59
C ASP A 1 -21.17 -15.05 26.55
N TYR A 2 -20.16 -14.24 26.23
CA TYR A 2 -19.67 -13.15 27.08
C TYR A 2 -19.11 -12.01 26.23
N PHE A 3 -19.25 -10.77 26.71
CA PHE A 3 -18.61 -9.60 26.11
C PHE A 3 -17.76 -8.85 27.14
N THR A 4 -16.81 -8.03 26.69
CA THR A 4 -16.00 -7.16 27.55
C THR A 4 -16.41 -5.71 27.41
N ASN A 5 -16.56 -5.00 28.54
CA ASN A 5 -16.82 -3.56 28.52
C ASN A 5 -15.53 -2.72 28.39
N ALA A 6 -15.66 -1.39 28.37
CA ALA A 6 -14.52 -0.46 28.31
C ALA A 6 -13.52 -0.59 29.47
N ASN A 7 -13.96 -1.11 30.63
CA ASN A 7 -13.11 -1.38 31.79
C ASN A 7 -12.40 -2.75 31.71
N ARG A 8 -12.54 -3.48 30.59
CA ARG A 8 -12.01 -4.84 30.37
C ARG A 8 -12.59 -5.87 31.35
N GLU A 9 -13.79 -5.61 31.84
CA GLU A 9 -14.53 -6.56 32.67
C GLU A 9 -15.34 -7.48 31.77
N LEU A 10 -15.18 -8.79 31.97
CA LEU A 10 -15.96 -9.79 31.27
C LEU A 10 -17.37 -9.86 31.89
N LYS A 11 -18.40 -9.70 31.06
CA LYS A 11 -19.80 -9.79 31.47
C LYS A 11 -20.49 -10.86 30.68
N LYS A 12 -21.31 -11.65 31.37
CA LYS A 12 -22.17 -12.62 30.70
C LYS A 12 -23.12 -11.86 29.80
N ASP A 13 -23.22 -12.31 28.56
CA ASP A 13 -24.14 -11.69 27.63
C ASP A 13 -25.58 -12.04 27.98
N ASN A 14 -26.51 -11.10 27.81
CA ASN A 14 -27.92 -11.30 28.08
C ASN A 14 -28.63 -11.94 26.88
N GLN A 15 -28.17 -11.64 25.68
CA GLN A 15 -28.51 -12.35 24.46
C GLN A 15 -27.38 -13.35 24.18
N GLN A 16 -27.69 -14.55 23.69
CA GLN A 16 -26.65 -15.52 23.33
C GLN A 16 -26.70 -15.70 21.82
N ASP A 17 -25.73 -15.12 21.13
CA ASP A 17 -25.70 -15.10 19.66
C ASP A 17 -24.76 -16.17 19.10
N TYR A 18 -23.83 -16.68 19.93
CA TYR A 18 -23.02 -17.84 19.61
C TYR A 18 -23.75 -19.13 20.02
N HIS A 19 -24.01 -20.00 19.05
CA HIS A 19 -24.66 -21.30 19.25
C HIS A 19 -23.62 -22.42 19.20
N LEU A 20 -23.48 -23.16 20.30
CA LEU A 20 -22.58 -24.31 20.36
C LEU A 20 -23.18 -25.47 19.56
N GLU A 21 -22.46 -25.93 18.54
CA GLU A 21 -22.85 -27.08 17.71
C GLU A 21 -22.19 -28.37 18.19
N TYR A 22 -20.90 -28.29 18.54
CA TYR A 22 -20.11 -29.44 18.92
C TYR A 22 -18.99 -29.05 19.89
N ALA A 23 -18.72 -29.93 20.85
CA ALA A 23 -17.56 -29.82 21.73
C ALA A 23 -16.99 -31.21 22.01
N MET A 24 -15.66 -31.31 21.95
CA MET A 24 -14.92 -32.51 22.31
C MET A 24 -13.60 -32.12 22.96
N GLU A 25 -13.21 -32.85 23.97
CA GLU A 25 -11.90 -32.74 24.58
C GLU A 25 -11.25 -34.12 24.61
N ASN A 26 -9.96 -34.16 24.27
CA ASN A 26 -9.13 -35.34 24.45
C ASN A 26 -7.80 -34.94 25.13
N ASN A 27 -6.92 -35.91 25.35
CA ASN A 27 -5.64 -35.70 26.04
C ASN A 27 -4.70 -34.66 25.39
N THR A 28 -4.97 -34.22 24.15
CA THR A 28 -4.09 -33.35 23.38
C THR A 28 -4.74 -32.03 22.97
N HIS A 29 -6.05 -32.02 22.72
CA HIS A 29 -6.74 -30.86 22.16
C HIS A 29 -8.21 -30.80 22.62
N THR A 30 -8.70 -29.57 22.70
CA THR A 30 -10.12 -29.24 22.85
C THR A 30 -10.62 -28.67 21.53
N ILE A 31 -11.70 -29.22 21.00
CA ILE A 31 -12.34 -28.78 19.75
C ILE A 31 -13.73 -28.25 20.11
N ILE A 32 -14.02 -27.03 19.69
CA ILE A 32 -15.30 -26.38 19.88
C ILE A 32 -15.74 -25.86 18.50
N GLU A 33 -16.93 -26.26 18.08
CA GLU A 33 -17.60 -25.78 16.88
C GLU A 33 -18.85 -25.01 17.29
N PHE A 34 -19.01 -23.83 16.71
CA PHE A 34 -20.14 -22.95 17.00
C PHE A 34 -20.55 -22.18 15.76
N THR A 35 -21.80 -21.74 15.73
CA THR A 35 -22.34 -20.87 14.70
C THR A 35 -22.72 -19.52 15.30
N ARG A 36 -22.70 -18.48 14.47
CA ARG A 36 -23.15 -17.13 14.80
C ARG A 36 -23.60 -16.42 13.52
N GLU A 37 -24.68 -15.67 13.58
CA GLU A 37 -25.08 -14.81 12.46
C GLU A 37 -24.05 -13.70 12.19
N LEU A 38 -23.89 -13.29 10.93
CA LEU A 38 -22.94 -12.21 10.60
C LEU A 38 -23.34 -10.87 11.26
N HIS A 39 -24.63 -10.67 11.46
CA HIS A 39 -25.23 -9.50 12.10
C HIS A 39 -26.36 -9.94 13.03
N THR A 40 -26.22 -9.69 14.33
CA THR A 40 -27.10 -10.26 15.37
C THR A 40 -28.11 -9.27 15.96
N CYS A 41 -28.07 -8.00 15.51
CA CYS A 41 -28.87 -6.89 16.03
C CYS A 41 -28.67 -6.58 17.53
N ASP A 42 -27.81 -7.33 18.23
CA ASP A 42 -27.34 -6.99 19.57
C ASP A 42 -26.28 -5.88 19.49
N ILE A 43 -26.46 -4.86 20.33
CA ILE A 43 -25.58 -3.69 20.43
C ILE A 43 -24.21 -3.98 21.06
N ASN A 44 -24.07 -5.10 21.78
CA ASN A 44 -22.82 -5.52 22.38
C ASN A 44 -21.94 -6.31 21.39
N ASP A 45 -22.54 -6.69 20.27
CA ASP A 45 -21.94 -7.60 19.31
C ASP A 45 -21.28 -6.85 18.15
N ARG A 46 -20.19 -7.43 17.65
CA ARG A 46 -19.48 -6.89 16.49
C ARG A 46 -20.06 -7.48 15.20
N SER A 47 -20.53 -6.64 14.29
CA SER A 47 -20.91 -7.08 12.94
C SER A 47 -19.70 -7.66 12.20
N ILE A 48 -19.86 -8.85 11.62
CA ILE A 48 -18.83 -9.48 10.78
C ILE A 48 -19.09 -9.07 9.33
N THR A 49 -18.11 -8.39 8.74
CA THR A 49 -18.14 -7.93 7.34
C THR A 49 -16.98 -8.57 6.55
N GLU A 50 -16.74 -8.12 5.31
CA GLU A 50 -15.57 -8.57 4.54
C GLU A 50 -14.26 -7.86 4.97
N SER A 51 -14.34 -6.90 5.90
CA SER A 51 -13.20 -6.23 6.54
C SER A 51 -12.42 -7.17 7.47
N THR A 52 -11.23 -6.73 7.87
CA THR A 52 -10.37 -7.48 8.78
C THR A 52 -11.00 -7.59 10.18
N VAL A 53 -11.06 -8.83 10.69
CA VAL A 53 -11.53 -9.14 12.04
C VAL A 53 -10.33 -9.52 12.90
N ARG A 54 -10.06 -8.70 13.91
CA ARG A 54 -9.12 -9.04 14.98
C ARG A 54 -9.79 -10.00 15.96
N VAL A 55 -9.43 -11.27 15.88
CA VAL A 55 -9.82 -12.30 16.85
C VAL A 55 -8.88 -12.25 18.04
N ILE A 56 -9.45 -12.41 19.22
CA ILE A 56 -8.71 -12.50 20.49
C ILE A 56 -8.92 -13.89 21.06
N TRP A 57 -7.90 -14.44 21.71
CA TRP A 57 -8.00 -15.72 22.39
C TRP A 57 -7.34 -15.62 23.77
N ALA A 58 -7.84 -16.43 24.69
CA ALA A 58 -7.27 -16.59 26.01
C ALA A 58 -7.66 -17.96 26.56
N TYR A 59 -6.80 -18.53 27.40
CA TYR A 59 -7.10 -19.77 28.12
C TYR A 59 -6.52 -19.74 29.53
N HIS A 60 -7.05 -20.62 30.38
CA HIS A 60 -6.62 -20.79 31.75
C HIS A 60 -6.47 -22.29 32.04
N GLN A 61 -5.60 -22.67 32.98
CA GLN A 61 -5.36 -24.08 33.32
C GLN A 61 -6.50 -24.69 34.14
N GLU A 62 -7.23 -23.85 34.87
CA GLU A 62 -8.41 -24.25 35.61
C GLU A 62 -9.68 -23.99 34.80
N ASP A 63 -10.61 -24.94 34.89
CA ASP A 63 -11.94 -24.87 34.30
C ASP A 63 -12.77 -23.70 34.85
N VAL A 64 -13.75 -23.29 34.05
CA VAL A 64 -14.71 -22.24 34.43
C VAL A 64 -15.58 -22.71 35.59
N GLY A 65 -15.42 -22.10 36.76
CA GLY A 65 -16.24 -22.36 37.95
C GLY A 65 -17.53 -21.54 38.00
N GLU A 66 -18.29 -21.65 39.10
CA GLU A 66 -19.56 -20.93 39.30
C GLU A 66 -19.41 -19.40 39.25
N ALA A 67 -18.24 -18.88 39.65
CA ALA A 67 -17.93 -17.45 39.60
C ALA A 67 -17.55 -16.95 38.19
N GLY A 68 -17.52 -17.83 37.19
CA GLY A 68 -17.10 -17.52 35.83
C GLY A 68 -15.60 -17.79 35.57
N PRO A 69 -15.11 -17.42 34.37
CA PRO A 69 -13.74 -17.70 33.97
C PRO A 69 -12.75 -16.86 34.77
N LYS A 70 -11.61 -17.48 35.12
CA LYS A 70 -10.51 -16.79 35.80
C LYS A 70 -9.70 -15.93 34.82
N TYR A 71 -8.97 -14.97 35.37
CA TYR A 71 -8.05 -14.16 34.58
C TYR A 71 -6.93 -15.03 34.00
N HIS A 72 -6.72 -14.93 32.69
CA HIS A 72 -5.87 -15.80 31.87
C HIS A 72 -4.35 -15.48 31.95
N ASP A 73 -3.95 -14.47 32.73
CA ASP A 73 -2.56 -13.97 32.79
C ASP A 73 -1.95 -13.75 31.39
N SER A 74 -0.79 -14.35 31.11
CA SER A 74 -0.08 -14.28 29.83
C SER A 74 -0.59 -15.26 28.77
N ASN A 75 -1.51 -16.18 29.11
CA ASN A 75 -2.08 -17.17 28.19
C ASN A 75 -3.17 -16.54 27.31
N ARG A 76 -2.76 -15.56 26.51
CA ARG A 76 -3.65 -14.78 25.65
C ARG A 76 -2.93 -14.33 24.38
N GLY A 77 -3.69 -14.02 23.36
CA GLY A 77 -3.15 -13.47 22.13
C GLY A 77 -4.23 -12.88 21.24
N THR A 78 -3.80 -12.32 20.12
CA THR A 78 -4.70 -11.78 19.11
C THR A 78 -4.19 -12.15 17.73
N LYS A 79 -5.09 -12.35 16.78
CA LYS A 79 -4.77 -12.60 15.38
C LYS A 79 -5.80 -11.90 14.50
N SER A 80 -5.34 -11.18 13.49
CA SER A 80 -6.20 -10.57 12.48
C SER A 80 -6.47 -11.58 11.37
N LEU A 81 -7.72 -11.65 10.93
CA LEU A 81 -8.23 -12.63 9.97
C LEU A 81 -9.27 -11.99 9.05
N ARG A 82 -9.48 -12.54 7.86
CA ARG A 82 -10.67 -12.29 7.06
C ARG A 82 -11.57 -13.51 7.05
N LEU A 83 -12.64 -13.44 7.84
CA LEU A 83 -13.57 -14.56 8.04
C LEU A 83 -14.41 -14.88 6.79
N LEU A 84 -14.62 -13.90 5.91
CA LEU A 84 -15.46 -14.02 4.71
C LEU A 84 -14.65 -14.07 3.39
N ASN A 85 -13.37 -14.45 3.46
CA ASN A 85 -12.59 -14.68 2.24
C ASN A 85 -13.29 -15.74 1.37
N PRO A 86 -13.37 -15.54 0.05
CA PRO A 86 -13.86 -16.59 -0.84
C PRO A 86 -13.01 -17.84 -0.62
N GLU A 87 -13.65 -19.02 -0.66
CA GLU A 87 -12.91 -20.27 -0.61
C GLU A 87 -11.80 -20.21 -1.66
N LYS A 88 -10.56 -20.40 -1.21
CA LYS A 88 -9.47 -20.74 -2.09
C LYS A 88 -9.83 -22.11 -2.61
N THR A 89 -10.62 -22.18 -3.70
CA THR A 89 -10.75 -23.40 -4.47
C THR A 89 -9.32 -23.86 -4.64
N ASN A 90 -8.97 -24.98 -4.02
CA ASN A 90 -7.65 -25.56 -4.14
C ASN A 90 -7.49 -25.86 -5.62
N MET A 91 -7.01 -24.86 -6.35
CA MET A 91 -6.54 -24.98 -7.72
C MET A 91 -5.26 -25.77 -7.53
N PHE A 92 -5.41 -27.08 -7.35
CA PHE A 92 -4.34 -28.06 -7.35
C PHE A 92 -3.73 -27.97 -8.75
N SER A 93 -2.87 -26.98 -8.94
CA SER A 93 -2.06 -26.94 -10.13
C SER A 93 -1.06 -28.06 -9.98
N THR A 94 -0.98 -28.91 -10.98
CA THR A 94 0.04 -29.94 -11.17
C THR A 94 1.46 -29.37 -11.33
N ALA A 95 1.68 -28.07 -11.11
CA ALA A 95 3.01 -27.46 -11.20
C ALA A 95 3.93 -28.10 -10.17
N THR A 96 4.82 -28.92 -10.71
CA THR A 96 5.87 -29.59 -9.96
C THR A 96 7.16 -28.75 -9.94
N SER A 97 7.27 -27.80 -10.88
CA SER A 97 8.46 -26.97 -11.07
C SER A 97 8.33 -25.62 -10.37
N TYR A 98 9.37 -25.25 -9.64
CA TYR A 98 9.49 -23.97 -8.96
C TYR A 98 10.94 -23.51 -8.92
N PHE A 99 11.13 -22.22 -8.66
CA PHE A 99 12.43 -21.65 -8.27
C PHE A 99 12.25 -20.65 -7.13
N ASP A 100 13.31 -20.48 -6.35
CA ASP A 100 13.33 -19.62 -5.17
C ASP A 100 14.17 -18.37 -5.44
N LEU A 101 13.63 -17.22 -5.05
CA LEU A 101 14.30 -15.93 -4.99
C LEU A 101 14.43 -15.56 -3.51
N VAL A 102 15.48 -16.06 -2.87
CA VAL A 102 15.71 -15.92 -1.44
C VAL A 102 17.02 -15.21 -1.16
N ASN A 103 16.97 -14.26 -0.22
CA ASN A 103 18.16 -13.60 0.27
C ASN A 103 19.14 -14.61 0.89
N GLN A 104 20.42 -14.25 0.96
CA GLN A 104 21.45 -15.07 1.57
C GLN A 104 22.06 -14.33 2.75
N ASP A 105 21.86 -14.85 3.96
CA ASP A 105 22.51 -14.42 5.20
C ASP A 105 22.50 -12.90 5.43
N VAL A 106 21.35 -12.25 5.25
CA VAL A 106 21.22 -10.79 5.41
C VAL A 106 21.38 -10.42 6.89
N PRO A 107 22.38 -9.62 7.26
CA PRO A 107 22.52 -9.12 8.63
C PRO A 107 21.51 -7.99 8.84
N VAL A 108 20.38 -8.30 9.49
CA VAL A 108 19.32 -7.31 9.69
C VAL A 108 19.82 -6.24 10.68
N PRO A 109 19.87 -4.96 10.30
CA PRO A 109 20.33 -3.89 11.17
C PRO A 109 19.51 -3.75 12.46
N ASN A 110 20.15 -3.28 13.53
CA ASN A 110 19.55 -3.06 14.85
C ASN A 110 18.71 -1.76 14.92
N LYS A 111 17.77 -1.61 13.99
CA LYS A 111 16.88 -0.46 13.87
C LYS A 111 15.44 -0.91 13.65
N GLY A 112 14.49 -0.05 14.03
CA GLY A 112 13.07 -0.36 13.97
C GLY A 112 12.57 -0.80 12.60
N THR A 113 13.09 -0.21 11.53
CA THR A 113 12.64 -0.46 10.16
C THR A 113 13.84 -0.53 9.21
N THR A 114 13.96 -1.62 8.46
CA THR A 114 14.96 -1.79 7.40
C THR A 114 14.28 -2.25 6.11
N TYR A 115 14.61 -1.62 5.00
CA TYR A 115 14.29 -2.11 3.66
C TYR A 115 15.57 -2.65 3.04
N TRP A 116 15.59 -3.92 2.66
CA TRP A 116 16.75 -4.59 2.10
C TRP A 116 16.48 -5.00 0.65
N CYS A 117 17.37 -4.59 -0.26
CA CYS A 117 17.24 -4.77 -1.69
C CYS A 117 18.32 -5.73 -2.19
N GLN A 118 17.93 -6.76 -2.94
CA GLN A 118 18.85 -7.69 -3.58
C GLN A 118 18.38 -8.05 -4.98
N MET A 119 19.29 -8.05 -5.94
CA MET A 119 19.00 -8.43 -7.32
C MET A 119 19.05 -9.93 -7.49
N PHE A 120 18.12 -10.47 -8.26
CA PHE A 120 18.10 -11.85 -8.68
C PHE A 120 17.95 -11.95 -10.20
N LYS A 121 18.41 -13.08 -10.73
CA LYS A 121 18.22 -13.45 -12.13
C LYS A 121 17.17 -14.55 -12.22
N ILE A 122 16.14 -14.32 -13.03
CA ILE A 122 15.14 -15.34 -13.33
C ILE A 122 15.82 -16.47 -14.14
N PRO A 123 15.51 -17.76 -13.87
CA PRO A 123 16.03 -18.86 -14.68
C PRO A 123 15.76 -18.66 -16.17
N VAL A 124 16.71 -19.08 -17.01
CA VAL A 124 16.56 -18.96 -18.47
C VAL A 124 15.63 -20.07 -18.95
N PHE A 125 14.53 -19.68 -19.60
CA PHE A 125 13.58 -20.61 -20.19
C PHE A 125 13.73 -20.66 -21.71
N GLN A 126 13.59 -21.85 -22.30
CA GLN A 126 13.67 -22.05 -23.76
C GLN A 126 12.36 -21.71 -24.49
N GLU A 127 11.25 -21.77 -23.75
CA GLU A 127 9.91 -21.46 -24.22
C GLU A 127 9.19 -20.60 -23.17
N LYS A 128 7.99 -20.10 -23.50
CA LYS A 128 7.19 -19.33 -22.57
C LYS A 128 6.75 -20.22 -21.40
N HIS A 129 6.77 -19.67 -20.20
CA HIS A 129 6.16 -20.27 -19.01
C HIS A 129 5.20 -19.29 -18.35
N HIS A 130 4.29 -19.84 -17.54
CA HIS A 130 3.44 -19.05 -16.65
C HIS A 130 3.74 -19.41 -15.20
N VAL A 131 4.00 -18.40 -14.38
CA VAL A 131 3.92 -18.52 -12.92
C VAL A 131 2.45 -18.54 -12.54
N ILE A 132 2.09 -19.55 -11.74
CA ILE A 132 0.70 -19.83 -11.38
C ILE A 132 0.45 -19.80 -9.88
N LYS A 133 1.52 -19.80 -9.09
CA LYS A 133 1.48 -19.65 -7.65
C LYS A 133 2.77 -19.02 -7.15
N VAL A 134 2.68 -18.16 -6.15
CA VAL A 134 3.81 -17.57 -5.45
C VAL A 134 3.61 -17.75 -3.94
N GLU A 135 4.63 -18.24 -3.24
CA GLU A 135 4.59 -18.42 -1.78
C GLU A 135 5.74 -17.67 -1.10
N PRO A 136 5.52 -17.11 0.09
CA PRO A 136 6.61 -16.59 0.89
C PRO A 136 7.48 -17.74 1.41
N VAL A 137 8.79 -17.57 1.34
CA VAL A 137 9.76 -18.45 2.00
C VAL A 137 10.32 -17.66 3.18
N ILE A 138 9.76 -17.87 4.37
CA ILE A 138 10.16 -17.14 5.57
C ILE A 138 11.09 -18.01 6.41
N GLN A 139 12.22 -17.44 6.83
CA GLN A 139 13.13 -18.12 7.74
C GLN A 139 12.43 -18.40 9.07
N ARG A 140 12.60 -19.63 9.56
CA ARG A 140 11.95 -20.08 10.81
C ARG A 140 12.35 -19.18 11.98
N GLY A 141 11.36 -18.66 12.70
CA GLY A 141 11.55 -17.73 13.81
C GLY A 141 11.55 -16.26 13.41
N HIS A 142 11.51 -15.95 12.11
CA HIS A 142 11.47 -14.59 11.57
C HIS A 142 10.07 -14.20 11.04
N GLU A 143 9.04 -14.99 11.35
CA GLU A 143 7.66 -14.75 10.91
C GLU A 143 7.09 -13.42 11.41
N SER A 144 7.59 -12.91 12.54
CA SER A 144 7.25 -11.58 13.07
C SER A 144 8.22 -10.47 12.65
N LEU A 145 9.31 -10.82 11.96
CA LEU A 145 10.37 -9.89 11.55
C LEU A 145 10.15 -9.43 10.10
N VAL A 146 9.79 -10.35 9.20
CA VAL A 146 9.55 -10.05 7.79
C VAL A 146 8.14 -9.50 7.63
N HIS A 147 8.03 -8.20 7.40
CA HIS A 147 6.76 -7.50 7.33
C HIS A 147 6.16 -7.50 5.92
N HIS A 148 6.95 -7.25 4.88
CA HIS A 148 6.52 -7.39 3.49
C HIS A 148 7.69 -7.65 2.55
N ILE A 149 7.38 -8.24 1.40
CA ILE A 149 8.31 -8.57 0.33
C ILE A 149 7.74 -8.03 -0.98
N LEU A 150 8.49 -7.21 -1.69
CA LEU A 150 8.15 -6.71 -3.03
C LEU A 150 9.12 -7.27 -4.05
N LEU A 151 8.59 -7.66 -5.20
CA LEU A 151 9.36 -8.10 -6.35
C LEU A 151 9.18 -7.11 -7.48
N TYR A 152 10.25 -6.45 -7.88
CA TYR A 152 10.25 -5.49 -8.98
C TYR A 152 10.84 -6.10 -10.24
N GLN A 153 10.27 -5.80 -11.40
CA GLN A 153 10.95 -5.99 -12.67
C GLN A 153 11.97 -4.87 -12.89
N CYS A 154 13.13 -5.24 -13.43
CA CYS A 154 14.20 -4.33 -13.77
C CYS A 154 14.50 -4.35 -15.28
N SER A 155 15.35 -3.43 -15.72
CA SER A 155 15.92 -3.48 -17.07
C SER A 155 16.68 -4.80 -17.31
N SER A 156 16.65 -5.32 -18.52
CA SER A 156 17.39 -6.55 -18.88
C SER A 156 18.88 -6.30 -19.17
N ASN A 157 19.33 -5.04 -19.18
CA ASN A 157 20.67 -4.63 -19.60
C ASN A 157 21.67 -4.58 -18.43
N PHE A 158 21.78 -5.67 -17.66
CA PHE A 158 22.76 -5.80 -16.57
C PHE A 158 23.78 -6.90 -16.82
N ASN A 159 24.96 -6.73 -16.22
CA ASN A 159 25.96 -7.78 -16.06
C ASN A 159 25.68 -8.55 -14.76
N ASP A 160 25.96 -9.85 -14.73
CA ASP A 160 25.70 -10.74 -13.58
C ASP A 160 26.41 -10.27 -12.28
N SER A 161 27.39 -9.37 -12.36
CA SER A 161 28.00 -8.71 -11.20
C SER A 161 27.01 -7.95 -10.29
N VAL A 162 25.81 -7.60 -10.78
CA VAL A 162 24.78 -6.96 -9.95
C VAL A 162 24.12 -7.93 -8.96
N LEU A 163 24.33 -9.24 -9.13
CA LEU A 163 23.77 -10.30 -8.30
C LEU A 163 24.61 -10.56 -7.03
N ASP A 164 25.85 -10.08 -7.01
CA ASP A 164 26.84 -10.43 -5.97
C ASP A 164 26.64 -9.69 -4.64
N TYR A 165 25.72 -8.72 -4.58
CA TYR A 165 25.50 -7.89 -3.40
C TYR A 165 24.02 -7.60 -3.14
N GLY A 166 23.66 -7.60 -1.85
CA GLY A 166 22.48 -6.94 -1.33
C GLY A 166 22.86 -5.60 -0.72
N HIS A 167 21.92 -4.67 -0.68
CA HIS A 167 22.13 -3.36 -0.07
C HIS A 167 20.86 -2.90 0.64
N GLU A 168 21.02 -2.10 1.70
CA GLU A 168 19.89 -1.37 2.24
C GLU A 168 19.28 -0.46 1.16
N CYS A 169 17.99 -0.60 0.90
CA CYS A 169 17.27 0.22 -0.06
C CYS A 169 17.27 1.69 0.39
N TYR A 170 17.26 2.61 -0.58
CA TYR A 170 17.16 4.05 -0.34
C TYR A 170 18.33 4.65 0.47
N HIS A 171 19.36 3.87 0.75
CA HIS A 171 20.61 4.38 1.32
C HIS A 171 21.37 5.18 0.24
N PRO A 172 22.08 6.27 0.58
CA PRO A 172 22.83 7.07 -0.41
C PRO A 172 23.88 6.29 -1.22
N ASN A 173 24.33 5.15 -0.70
CA ASN A 173 25.28 4.26 -1.37
C ASN A 173 24.59 3.12 -2.14
N MET A 174 23.26 3.18 -2.31
CA MET A 174 22.52 2.17 -3.06
C MET A 174 23.02 2.15 -4.51
N PRO A 175 23.26 0.96 -5.08
CA PRO A 175 23.72 0.81 -6.46
C PRO A 175 22.74 1.40 -7.48
N ASP A 176 23.25 2.15 -8.46
CA ASP A 176 22.44 2.81 -9.49
C ASP A 176 21.56 1.82 -10.28
N ALA A 177 22.02 0.57 -10.44
CA ALA A 177 21.26 -0.48 -11.11
C ALA A 177 19.88 -0.70 -10.49
N PHE A 178 19.76 -0.58 -9.16
CA PHE A 178 18.51 -0.82 -8.44
C PHE A 178 17.48 0.29 -8.72
N LEU A 179 17.91 1.50 -9.08
CA LEU A 179 17.01 2.62 -9.41
C LEU A 179 16.19 2.38 -10.68
N THR A 180 16.61 1.43 -11.54
CA THR A 180 15.86 1.09 -12.76
C THR A 180 14.67 0.15 -12.51
N CYS A 181 14.55 -0.38 -11.29
CA CYS A 181 13.55 -1.36 -10.91
C CYS A 181 12.35 -0.64 -10.30
N GLU A 182 11.51 -0.04 -11.15
CA GLU A 182 10.41 0.82 -10.67
C GLU A 182 9.06 0.10 -10.60
N THR A 183 8.95 -1.05 -11.25
CA THR A 183 7.65 -1.70 -11.48
C THR A 183 7.50 -2.95 -10.63
N VAL A 184 6.57 -2.94 -9.68
CA VAL A 184 6.21 -4.12 -8.89
C VAL A 184 5.48 -5.13 -9.77
N ILE A 185 5.94 -6.38 -9.76
CA ILE A 185 5.31 -7.52 -10.44
C ILE A 185 4.68 -8.51 -9.46
N PHE A 186 5.08 -8.46 -8.19
CA PHE A 186 4.46 -9.23 -7.11
C PHE A 186 4.73 -8.56 -5.76
N ALA A 187 3.79 -8.70 -4.83
CA ALA A 187 3.90 -8.19 -3.47
C ALA A 187 3.37 -9.24 -2.49
N TRP A 188 3.99 -9.34 -1.32
CA TRP A 188 3.52 -10.15 -0.20
C TRP A 188 3.68 -9.35 1.09
N ALA A 189 2.80 -9.57 2.06
CA ALA A 189 2.90 -8.94 3.37
C ALA A 189 2.46 -9.90 4.48
N ILE A 190 2.86 -9.55 5.71
CA ILE A 190 2.59 -10.32 6.92
C ILE A 190 1.09 -10.61 7.07
N GLY A 191 0.77 -11.84 7.47
CA GLY A 191 -0.60 -12.34 7.53
C GLY A 191 -1.11 -12.94 6.22
N GLY A 192 -0.47 -12.63 5.08
CA GLY A 192 -0.79 -13.24 3.79
C GLY A 192 -0.23 -14.66 3.65
N GLU A 193 -1.05 -15.54 3.09
CA GLU A 193 -0.60 -16.85 2.61
C GLU A 193 -0.03 -16.74 1.18
N GLY A 194 0.27 -17.90 0.57
CA GLY A 194 0.59 -17.95 -0.86
C GLY A 194 -0.53 -17.42 -1.75
N PHE A 195 -0.15 -16.82 -2.87
CA PHE A 195 -1.04 -16.33 -3.91
C PHE A 195 -1.13 -17.33 -5.06
N SER A 196 -2.34 -17.69 -5.49
CA SER A 196 -2.57 -18.58 -6.63
C SER A 196 -3.33 -17.82 -7.71
N TYR A 197 -2.80 -17.81 -8.93
CA TYR A 197 -3.45 -17.16 -10.05
C TYR A 197 -4.65 -17.99 -10.54
N PRO A 198 -5.77 -17.35 -10.98
CA PRO A 198 -6.91 -18.05 -11.58
C PRO A 198 -6.51 -18.98 -12.74
N PRO A 199 -7.28 -20.03 -13.05
CA PRO A 199 -6.87 -21.05 -14.03
C PRO A 199 -6.62 -20.52 -15.44
N HIS A 200 -7.14 -19.34 -15.77
CA HIS A 200 -7.03 -18.70 -17.09
C HIS A 200 -6.01 -17.54 -17.15
N VAL A 201 -5.29 -17.26 -16.04
CA VAL A 201 -4.31 -16.16 -15.95
C VAL A 201 -2.98 -16.65 -15.38
N GLY A 202 -1.83 -16.24 -15.92
CA GLY A 202 -0.52 -16.51 -15.32
C GLY A 202 0.46 -15.36 -15.51
N LEU A 203 1.43 -15.20 -14.62
CA LEU A 203 2.51 -14.21 -14.82
C LEU A 203 3.52 -14.77 -15.84
N SER A 204 3.73 -14.04 -16.93
CA SER A 204 4.60 -14.47 -18.04
C SER A 204 6.07 -14.50 -17.66
N LEU A 205 6.76 -15.56 -18.07
CA LEU A 205 8.22 -15.71 -18.03
C LEU A 205 8.74 -16.25 -19.37
N GLY A 206 9.99 -15.90 -19.71
CA GLY A 206 10.73 -16.49 -20.83
C GLY A 206 10.50 -15.85 -22.20
N THR A 207 9.68 -14.80 -22.30
CA THR A 207 9.56 -14.01 -23.54
C THR A 207 10.55 -12.84 -23.59
N PRO A 208 10.83 -12.23 -24.76
CA PRO A 208 11.76 -11.10 -24.87
C PRO A 208 11.35 -9.84 -24.09
N VAL A 209 10.08 -9.73 -23.69
CA VAL A 209 9.54 -8.61 -22.91
C VAL A 209 9.44 -8.92 -21.42
N ASP A 210 9.74 -10.16 -21.02
CA ASP A 210 9.73 -10.56 -19.62
C ASP A 210 11.06 -10.18 -18.94
N PRO A 211 11.02 -9.86 -17.63
CA PRO A 211 12.21 -9.46 -16.91
C PRO A 211 13.21 -10.60 -16.78
N HIS A 212 14.47 -10.33 -17.14
CA HIS A 212 15.59 -11.22 -16.85
C HIS A 212 16.13 -11.02 -15.42
N TYR A 213 16.10 -9.77 -14.96
CA TYR A 213 16.53 -9.36 -13.63
C TYR A 213 15.35 -8.81 -12.86
N VAL A 214 15.30 -9.16 -11.58
CA VAL A 214 14.28 -8.72 -10.64
C VAL A 214 14.92 -8.28 -9.34
N LEU A 215 14.39 -7.23 -8.72
CA LEU A 215 14.84 -6.75 -7.43
C LEU A 215 13.87 -7.24 -6.36
N LEU A 216 14.39 -7.97 -5.37
CA LEU A 216 13.66 -8.37 -4.18
C LEU A 216 13.90 -7.31 -3.09
N GLU A 217 12.83 -6.64 -2.67
CA GLU A 217 12.84 -5.75 -1.52
C GLU A 217 12.16 -6.43 -0.34
N VAL A 218 12.86 -6.57 0.78
CA VAL A 218 12.33 -7.13 2.02
C VAL A 218 12.30 -6.04 3.08
N HIS A 219 11.11 -5.77 3.62
CA HIS A 219 10.93 -4.88 4.76
C HIS A 219 10.95 -5.68 6.06
N TYR A 220 11.98 -5.43 6.87
CA TYR A 220 12.13 -5.94 8.22
C TYR A 220 11.59 -4.94 9.25
N ASP A 221 10.65 -5.39 10.06
CA ASP A 221 10.13 -4.66 11.23
C ASP A 221 10.76 -5.24 12.51
N ASN A 222 11.70 -4.51 13.10
CA ASN A 222 12.44 -4.91 14.30
C ASN A 222 12.16 -3.91 15.43
N PRO A 223 10.94 -3.88 15.99
CA PRO A 223 10.50 -2.85 16.94
C PRO A 223 11.30 -2.86 18.26
N THR A 224 11.97 -3.96 18.55
CA THR A 224 12.82 -4.13 19.75
C THR A 224 14.31 -3.89 19.49
N ASN A 225 14.69 -3.51 18.27
CA ASN A 225 16.09 -3.28 17.85
C ASN A 225 17.03 -4.43 18.23
N LYS A 226 16.59 -5.68 18.07
CA LYS A 226 17.41 -6.87 18.36
C LYS A 226 18.63 -6.90 17.45
N GLU A 227 19.75 -7.33 18.00
CA GLU A 227 21.02 -7.50 17.29
C GLU A 227 21.25 -8.97 16.90
N GLY A 228 22.14 -9.21 15.94
CA GLY A 228 22.56 -10.56 15.55
C GLY A 228 21.51 -11.36 14.75
N LEU A 229 20.48 -10.69 14.24
CA LEU A 229 19.48 -11.31 13.36
C LEU A 229 20.09 -11.51 11.95
N ILE A 230 20.05 -12.74 11.44
CA ILE A 230 20.51 -13.10 10.11
C ILE A 230 19.34 -13.76 9.37
N ASP A 231 18.88 -13.16 8.28
CA ASP A 231 17.68 -13.60 7.56
C ASP A 231 18.00 -14.07 6.12
N SER A 232 17.35 -15.15 5.70
CA SER A 232 17.40 -15.69 4.33
C SER A 232 16.00 -15.90 3.75
N SER A 233 15.08 -14.95 4.01
CA SER A 233 13.71 -15.01 3.52
C SER A 233 13.58 -14.49 2.07
N GLY A 234 12.48 -14.84 1.42
CA GLY A 234 12.17 -14.41 0.05
C GLY A 234 10.90 -15.03 -0.51
N LEU A 235 10.90 -15.36 -1.81
CA LEU A 235 9.73 -15.86 -2.54
C LEU A 235 10.04 -17.17 -3.27
N ARG A 236 9.03 -18.04 -3.37
CA ARG A 236 9.02 -19.23 -4.23
C ARG A 236 7.99 -19.06 -5.33
N LEU A 237 8.41 -19.23 -6.58
CA LEU A 237 7.55 -19.08 -7.76
C LEU A 237 7.34 -20.44 -8.41
N PHE A 238 6.10 -20.92 -8.45
CA PHE A 238 5.70 -22.15 -9.13
C PHE A 238 5.26 -21.84 -10.55
N HIS A 239 5.80 -22.58 -11.52
CA HIS A 239 5.56 -22.31 -12.93
C HIS A 239 5.18 -23.56 -13.73
N THR A 240 4.56 -23.35 -14.89
CA THR A 240 4.14 -24.40 -15.82
C THR A 240 4.42 -23.99 -17.28
N THR A 241 4.52 -24.98 -18.16
CA THR A 241 4.49 -24.82 -19.63
C THR A 241 3.06 -24.79 -20.18
N ASP A 242 2.06 -25.16 -19.37
CA ASP A 242 0.65 -25.09 -19.74
C ASP A 242 0.17 -23.63 -19.74
N ILE A 243 0.39 -22.95 -20.88
CA ILE A 243 0.10 -21.52 -21.03
C ILE A 243 -1.39 -21.24 -20.88
N ARG A 244 -1.72 -20.31 -19.98
CA ARG A 244 -3.07 -19.84 -19.73
C ARG A 244 -3.47 -18.74 -20.72
N ASN A 245 -4.76 -18.44 -20.79
CA ASN A 245 -5.32 -17.53 -21.79
C ASN A 245 -4.75 -16.10 -21.71
N TYR A 246 -4.46 -15.61 -20.50
CA TYR A 246 -4.03 -14.23 -20.28
C TYR A 246 -2.75 -14.14 -19.45
N ASP A 247 -1.92 -13.16 -19.79
CA ASP A 247 -0.79 -12.75 -18.97
C ASP A 247 -1.29 -11.83 -17.85
N ALA A 248 -0.84 -12.06 -16.62
CA ALA A 248 -1.13 -11.18 -15.48
C ALA A 248 -0.24 -9.93 -15.50
N GLY A 249 -0.82 -8.80 -15.10
CA GLY A 249 -0.11 -7.59 -14.72
C GLY A 249 -0.46 -7.15 -13.30
N VAL A 250 0.28 -6.15 -12.81
CA VAL A 250 -0.03 -5.46 -11.55
C VAL A 250 -0.24 -3.98 -11.86
N ILE A 251 -1.32 -3.41 -11.35
CA ILE A 251 -1.55 -1.96 -11.35
C ILE A 251 -1.45 -1.44 -9.93
N GLU A 252 -0.74 -0.34 -9.78
CA GLU A 252 -0.78 0.49 -8.58
C GLU A 252 -1.70 1.69 -8.82
N ALA A 253 -2.79 1.81 -8.06
CA ALA A 253 -3.60 3.01 -8.02
C ALA A 253 -3.87 3.40 -6.57
N GLY A 254 -3.63 4.66 -6.24
CA GLY A 254 -3.67 5.19 -4.89
C GLY A 254 -3.18 6.63 -4.85
N LEU A 255 -2.81 7.09 -3.67
CA LEU A 255 -2.10 8.35 -3.55
C LEU A 255 -0.70 8.15 -4.18
N TRP A 256 -0.10 9.17 -4.80
CA TRP A 256 1.32 9.17 -5.20
C TRP A 256 2.26 9.68 -4.08
N VAL A 257 3.49 9.16 -4.02
CA VAL A 257 4.48 9.55 -3.01
C VAL A 257 4.92 10.97 -3.27
N SER A 258 4.52 11.88 -2.39
CA SER A 258 4.76 13.30 -2.59
C SER A 258 4.86 14.01 -1.26
N LEU A 259 5.77 14.98 -1.18
CA LEU A 259 5.89 15.89 -0.06
C LEU A 259 4.63 16.76 0.15
N PHE A 260 3.74 16.80 -0.84
CA PHE A 260 2.48 17.55 -0.78
C PHE A 260 1.35 16.78 -0.08
N HIS A 261 1.52 15.48 0.19
CA HIS A 261 0.57 14.71 0.99
C HIS A 261 1.06 14.61 2.44
N THR A 262 0.33 15.26 3.34
CA THR A 262 0.67 15.35 4.76
C THR A 262 -0.55 15.04 5.63
N ILE A 263 -0.31 14.36 6.75
CA ILE A 263 -1.35 14.00 7.71
C ILE A 263 -1.02 14.67 9.05
N PRO A 264 -1.87 15.61 9.53
CA PRO A 264 -1.64 16.31 10.78
C PRO A 264 -1.52 15.38 12.00
N PRO A 265 -0.74 15.74 13.03
CA PRO A 265 -0.71 15.03 14.30
C PRO A 265 -2.02 15.19 15.07
N GLY A 266 -2.32 14.24 15.97
CA GLY A 266 -3.45 14.34 16.90
C GLY A 266 -4.83 14.06 16.29
N MET A 267 -4.90 13.63 15.03
CA MET A 267 -6.18 13.42 14.34
C MET A 267 -6.76 12.04 14.70
N PRO A 268 -7.97 11.96 15.28
CA PRO A 268 -8.64 10.68 15.50
C PRO A 268 -9.04 10.02 14.18
N GLU A 269 -9.31 10.84 13.17
CA GLU A 269 -9.62 10.43 11.80
C GLU A 269 -9.11 11.49 10.82
N PHE A 270 -8.45 11.06 9.76
CA PHE A 270 -8.06 11.91 8.63
C PHE A 270 -8.26 11.14 7.33
N LEU A 271 -8.95 11.73 6.36
CA LEU A 271 -9.23 11.12 5.06
C LEU A 271 -8.26 11.62 4.01
N SER A 272 -7.79 10.73 3.13
CA SER A 272 -7.08 11.14 1.92
C SER A 272 -7.49 10.30 0.73
N GLU A 273 -7.47 10.90 -0.45
CA GLU A 273 -7.92 10.27 -1.68
C GLU A 273 -6.85 10.35 -2.77
N GLY A 274 -6.60 9.21 -3.41
CA GLY A 274 -5.83 9.12 -4.65
C GLY A 274 -6.77 8.94 -5.82
N HIS A 275 -6.56 9.71 -6.89
CA HIS A 275 -7.46 9.73 -8.05
C HIS A 275 -6.75 9.20 -9.29
N CYS A 276 -7.44 8.30 -9.98
CA CYS A 276 -7.09 7.82 -11.30
C CYS A 276 -8.19 8.29 -12.25
N THR A 277 -8.00 9.49 -12.82
CA THR A 277 -9.07 10.17 -13.57
C THR A 277 -9.40 9.44 -14.87
N LEU A 278 -10.55 9.77 -15.47
CA LEU A 278 -10.98 9.17 -16.73
C LEU A 278 -9.96 9.34 -17.85
N GLU A 279 -9.28 10.48 -17.92
CA GLU A 279 -8.22 10.71 -18.90
C GLU A 279 -7.01 9.81 -18.63
N CYS A 280 -6.69 9.60 -17.35
CA CYS A 280 -5.58 8.77 -16.93
C CYS A 280 -5.81 7.30 -17.30
N LEU A 281 -7.03 6.78 -17.08
CA LEU A 281 -7.38 5.41 -17.45
C LEU A 281 -7.59 5.24 -18.95
N ASP A 282 -8.17 6.23 -19.63
CA ASP A 282 -8.31 6.17 -21.08
C ASP A 282 -6.96 6.07 -21.78
N GLU A 283 -5.98 6.87 -21.35
CA GLU A 283 -4.59 6.82 -21.84
C GLU A 283 -3.89 5.50 -21.46
N ALA A 284 -3.97 5.10 -20.19
CA ALA A 284 -3.29 3.89 -19.71
C ALA A 284 -3.82 2.60 -20.32
N LEU A 285 -5.11 2.57 -20.73
CA LEU A 285 -5.79 1.41 -21.30
C LEU A 285 -6.00 1.52 -22.82
N GLU A 286 -5.32 2.44 -23.50
CA GLU A 286 -5.49 2.66 -24.95
C GLU A 286 -5.26 1.37 -25.76
N ALA A 287 -4.23 0.60 -25.42
CA ALA A 287 -3.89 -0.66 -26.09
C ALA A 287 -4.96 -1.76 -25.88
N GLU A 288 -5.77 -1.64 -24.82
CA GLU A 288 -6.79 -2.62 -24.44
C GLU A 288 -8.19 -2.21 -24.90
N LYS A 289 -8.32 -1.14 -25.70
CA LYS A 289 -9.61 -0.73 -26.27
C LYS A 289 -10.16 -1.80 -27.23
N PRO A 290 -11.46 -2.14 -27.17
CA PRO A 290 -12.48 -1.68 -26.22
C PRO A 290 -12.66 -2.61 -24.99
N SER A 291 -11.89 -3.68 -24.89
CA SER A 291 -12.09 -4.78 -23.92
C SER A 291 -11.76 -4.39 -22.47
N GLY A 292 -10.78 -3.50 -22.27
CA GLY A 292 -10.29 -3.12 -20.96
C GLY A 292 -9.57 -4.26 -20.22
N ILE A 293 -9.56 -4.18 -18.90
CA ILE A 293 -8.86 -5.12 -18.01
C ILE A 293 -9.81 -5.74 -17.00
N HIS A 294 -9.48 -6.95 -16.56
CA HIS A 294 -10.20 -7.70 -15.53
C HIS A 294 -9.37 -7.74 -14.25
N VAL A 295 -9.92 -7.19 -13.17
CA VAL A 295 -9.34 -7.28 -11.83
C VAL A 295 -9.88 -8.55 -11.17
N PHE A 296 -8.99 -9.37 -10.63
CA PHE A 296 -9.36 -10.61 -9.93
C PHE A 296 -8.82 -10.69 -8.50
N ALA A 297 -7.82 -9.88 -8.15
CA ALA A 297 -7.31 -9.79 -6.78
C ALA A 297 -6.79 -8.39 -6.45
N VAL A 298 -6.87 -8.02 -5.17
CA VAL A 298 -6.44 -6.72 -4.64
C VAL A 298 -5.64 -6.89 -3.36
N LEU A 299 -4.48 -6.27 -3.25
CA LEU A 299 -3.72 -6.14 -2.00
C LEU A 299 -3.83 -4.69 -1.52
N LEU A 300 -4.52 -4.47 -0.40
CA LEU A 300 -4.58 -3.17 0.23
C LEU A 300 -3.34 -2.98 1.10
N HIS A 301 -2.64 -1.85 0.95
CA HIS A 301 -1.45 -1.56 1.74
C HIS A 301 -1.48 -0.12 2.25
N ALA A 302 -1.28 0.02 3.56
CA ALA A 302 -0.96 1.27 4.24
C ALA A 302 0.09 1.03 5.34
N HIS A 303 0.74 2.09 5.81
CA HIS A 303 1.61 2.08 7.00
C HIS A 303 0.82 2.23 8.33
N LEU A 304 1.53 2.27 9.46
CA LEU A 304 1.03 2.27 10.84
C LEU A 304 -0.14 3.21 11.19
N ALA A 305 -0.31 4.37 10.53
CA ALA A 305 -1.45 5.25 10.80
C ALA A 305 -2.73 4.86 10.03
N GLY A 306 -2.66 3.94 9.06
CA GLY A 306 -3.82 3.47 8.29
C GLY A 306 -4.81 2.71 9.16
N ARG A 307 -6.10 2.98 8.99
CA ARG A 307 -7.21 2.32 9.71
C ARG A 307 -8.33 1.84 8.79
N GLY A 308 -8.40 2.35 7.57
CA GLY A 308 -9.32 1.84 6.57
C GLY A 308 -8.92 2.26 5.17
N ILE A 309 -9.21 1.42 4.19
CA ILE A 309 -8.90 1.66 2.78
C ILE A 309 -10.09 1.22 1.94
N LYS A 310 -10.50 2.03 0.98
CA LYS A 310 -11.57 1.72 0.02
C LYS A 310 -11.11 2.02 -1.39
N LEU A 311 -11.43 1.13 -2.31
CA LEU A 311 -11.28 1.37 -3.74
C LEU A 311 -12.65 1.48 -4.40
N ARG A 312 -12.93 2.70 -4.86
CA ARG A 312 -14.16 3.08 -5.54
C ARG A 312 -13.92 3.08 -7.04
N HIS A 313 -14.89 2.57 -7.79
CA HIS A 313 -14.86 2.49 -9.25
C HIS A 313 -16.05 3.24 -9.81
N PHE A 314 -15.81 4.13 -10.76
CA PHE A 314 -16.83 4.93 -11.40
C PHE A 314 -16.84 4.68 -12.90
N ARG A 315 -18.03 4.58 -13.47
CA ARG A 315 -18.26 4.51 -14.91
C ARG A 315 -19.27 5.56 -15.31
N LYS A 316 -18.88 6.48 -16.19
CA LYS A 316 -19.75 7.57 -16.68
C LYS A 316 -20.41 8.38 -15.56
N GLY A 317 -19.71 8.57 -14.44
CA GLY A 317 -20.19 9.32 -13.28
C GLY A 317 -21.01 8.52 -12.27
N GLU A 318 -21.34 7.25 -12.54
CA GLU A 318 -22.01 6.36 -11.59
C GLU A 318 -21.00 5.51 -10.82
N GLU A 319 -21.20 5.38 -9.51
CA GLU A 319 -20.38 4.52 -8.67
C GLU A 319 -20.81 3.06 -8.82
N MET A 320 -19.86 2.24 -9.26
CA MET A 320 -19.99 0.79 -9.35
C MET A 320 -19.79 0.17 -7.95
N LYS A 321 -20.01 -1.14 -7.82
CA LYS A 321 -19.65 -1.86 -6.59
C LYS A 321 -18.16 -1.64 -6.28
N LEU A 322 -17.85 -1.39 -5.01
CA LEU A 322 -16.46 -1.26 -4.54
C LEU A 322 -15.62 -2.43 -5.04
N LEU A 323 -14.45 -2.11 -5.58
CA LEU A 323 -13.51 -3.11 -6.06
C LEU A 323 -12.87 -3.86 -4.89
N ALA A 324 -12.51 -3.13 -3.83
CA ALA A 324 -12.06 -3.70 -2.57
C ALA A 324 -12.27 -2.70 -1.42
N TYR A 325 -12.45 -3.19 -0.20
CA TYR A 325 -12.45 -2.37 1.00
C TYR A 325 -11.96 -3.16 2.21
N ASP A 326 -11.44 -2.42 3.18
CA ASP A 326 -11.23 -2.90 4.55
C ASP A 326 -11.43 -1.71 5.47
N ASP A 327 -12.54 -1.70 6.21
CA ASP A 327 -12.84 -0.64 7.18
C ASP A 327 -12.13 -0.85 8.54
N ASP A 328 -11.56 -2.03 8.76
CA ASP A 328 -10.87 -2.38 10.00
C ASP A 328 -9.41 -2.77 9.69
N PHE A 329 -8.81 -2.09 8.72
CA PHE A 329 -7.47 -2.39 8.20
C PHE A 329 -6.43 -2.46 9.32
N ASP A 330 -5.66 -3.55 9.34
CA ASP A 330 -4.56 -3.78 10.26
C ASP A 330 -3.24 -3.81 9.48
N PHE A 331 -2.30 -2.93 9.85
CA PHE A 331 -0.96 -2.89 9.27
C PHE A 331 -0.26 -4.25 9.31
N ASN A 332 -0.48 -5.03 10.37
CA ASN A 332 0.18 -6.32 10.58
C ASN A 332 -0.58 -7.49 9.92
N PHE A 333 -1.56 -7.19 9.07
CA PHE A 333 -2.31 -8.19 8.33
C PHE A 333 -2.70 -7.64 6.95
N GLN A 334 -1.89 -7.94 5.94
CA GLN A 334 -2.15 -7.51 4.57
C GLN A 334 -2.02 -8.72 3.64
N GLU A 335 -3.15 -9.16 3.11
CA GLU A 335 -3.22 -10.30 2.19
C GLU A 335 -3.94 -9.92 0.90
N PHE A 336 -3.74 -10.72 -0.15
CA PHE A 336 -4.53 -10.59 -1.36
C PHE A 336 -6.00 -10.95 -1.10
N GLN A 337 -6.86 -9.99 -1.39
CA GLN A 337 -8.29 -10.15 -1.44
C GLN A 337 -8.69 -10.63 -2.84
N TYR A 338 -9.04 -11.92 -2.96
CA TYR A 338 -9.63 -12.42 -4.19
C TYR A 338 -11.03 -11.83 -4.36
N LEU A 339 -11.35 -11.37 -5.57
CA LEU A 339 -12.69 -10.92 -5.88
C LEU A 339 -13.58 -12.13 -6.14
N LYS A 340 -14.74 -12.19 -5.45
CA LYS A 340 -15.77 -13.22 -5.70
C LYS A 340 -16.20 -13.27 -7.17
N GLU A 341 -16.22 -12.10 -7.81
CA GLU A 341 -16.45 -11.92 -9.22
C GLU A 341 -15.42 -10.95 -9.75
N GLU A 342 -14.75 -11.32 -10.84
CA GLU A 342 -13.84 -10.42 -11.53
C GLU A 342 -14.55 -9.16 -12.00
N LYS A 343 -13.86 -8.02 -11.93
CA LYS A 343 -14.43 -6.73 -12.27
C LYS A 343 -13.69 -6.11 -13.45
N THR A 344 -14.46 -5.72 -14.46
CA THR A 344 -13.91 -5.11 -15.67
C THR A 344 -13.80 -3.61 -15.53
N ILE A 345 -12.58 -3.10 -15.67
CA ILE A 345 -12.29 -1.66 -15.78
C ILE A 345 -12.07 -1.36 -17.26
N LEU A 346 -12.81 -0.36 -17.75
CA LEU A 346 -12.78 0.05 -19.15
C LEU A 346 -12.04 1.38 -19.31
N PRO A 347 -11.48 1.65 -20.50
CA PRO A 347 -11.01 2.99 -20.88
C PRO A 347 -12.11 4.05 -20.63
N GLY A 348 -11.73 5.16 -19.98
CA GLY A 348 -12.66 6.23 -19.59
C GLY A 348 -13.42 6.02 -18.28
N ASP A 349 -13.20 4.92 -17.55
CA ASP A 349 -13.61 4.78 -16.15
C ASP A 349 -12.74 5.65 -15.22
N ASN A 350 -13.13 5.81 -13.95
CA ASN A 350 -12.34 6.51 -12.93
C ASN A 350 -12.22 5.63 -11.67
N LEU A 351 -11.04 5.62 -11.04
CA LEU A 351 -10.81 4.95 -9.76
C LEU A 351 -10.43 5.95 -8.68
N ILE A 352 -11.03 5.80 -7.50
CA ILE A 352 -10.70 6.60 -6.32
C ILE A 352 -10.30 5.66 -5.19
N THR A 353 -9.07 5.83 -4.70
CA THR A 353 -8.59 5.14 -3.50
C THR A 353 -8.74 6.07 -2.31
N GLU A 354 -9.62 5.72 -1.39
CA GLU A 354 -9.85 6.44 -0.14
C GLU A 354 -9.12 5.75 1.01
N CYS A 355 -8.43 6.54 1.83
CA CYS A 355 -7.61 6.06 2.93
C CYS A 355 -7.94 6.83 4.20
N ARG A 356 -8.34 6.11 5.25
CA ARG A 356 -8.61 6.64 6.58
C ARG A 356 -7.42 6.41 7.49
N TYR A 357 -6.95 7.47 8.14
CA TYR A 357 -5.82 7.44 9.06
C TYR A 357 -6.20 7.86 10.48
N ASN A 358 -5.45 7.39 11.46
CA ASN A 358 -5.47 7.84 12.85
C ASN A 358 -4.05 8.19 13.28
N THR A 359 -3.86 9.42 13.75
CA THR A 359 -2.58 9.98 14.19
C THR A 359 -2.68 10.57 15.60
N LYS A 360 -3.66 10.12 16.40
CA LYS A 360 -3.89 10.61 17.77
C LYS A 360 -2.67 10.44 18.68
N ASP A 361 -1.88 9.41 18.42
CA ASP A 361 -0.65 9.05 19.12
C ASP A 361 0.61 9.75 18.57
N ARG A 362 0.51 10.51 17.48
CA ARG A 362 1.64 11.19 16.84
C ARG A 362 1.71 12.65 17.25
N ALA A 363 2.91 13.08 17.67
CA ALA A 363 3.17 14.47 18.06
C ALA A 363 3.59 15.37 16.88
N LEU A 364 4.08 14.78 15.78
CA LEU A 364 4.60 15.49 14.62
C LEU A 364 3.80 15.20 13.35
N MET A 365 3.93 16.08 12.37
CA MET A 365 3.40 15.88 11.03
C MET A 365 3.85 14.53 10.47
N THR A 366 2.90 13.77 9.97
CA THR A 366 3.16 12.53 9.25
C THR A 366 3.31 12.86 7.79
N TRP A 367 4.51 12.60 7.26
CA TRP A 367 4.84 12.89 5.87
C TRP A 367 4.73 11.62 5.05
N ARG A 368 4.51 11.78 3.75
CA ARG A 368 4.69 10.68 2.83
C ARG A 368 6.11 10.66 2.27
N VAL A 369 7.02 9.98 2.96
CA VAL A 369 8.41 9.80 2.54
C VAL A 369 8.76 8.31 2.57
N VAL A 370 9.42 7.81 1.53
CA VAL A 370 10.18 6.55 1.61
C VAL A 370 11.43 6.90 2.42
N SER A 371 11.49 6.45 3.68
CA SER A 371 12.43 6.92 4.72
C SER A 371 13.83 7.32 4.23
N THR A 372 14.25 8.58 4.45
CA THR A 372 15.66 9.00 4.28
C THR A 372 16.01 10.25 5.11
N ARG A 373 16.05 10.16 6.46
CA ARG A 373 16.99 10.97 7.28
C ARG A 373 17.44 10.17 8.51
N PRO A 374 18.74 10.11 8.82
CA PRO A 374 19.24 9.53 10.07
C PRO A 374 18.61 10.24 11.27
N GLY A 375 18.02 9.49 12.20
CA GLY A 375 17.55 10.01 13.49
C GLY A 375 16.07 10.42 13.57
N GLN A 376 15.23 10.17 12.56
CA GLN A 376 13.78 10.27 12.72
C GLN A 376 13.13 8.87 12.76
N PRO A 377 12.37 8.52 13.83
CA PRO A 377 11.56 7.31 13.83
C PRO A 377 10.50 7.39 12.72
N ALA A 378 10.04 6.24 12.23
CA ALA A 378 9.12 6.03 11.13
C ALA A 378 7.80 6.85 11.23
N LEU A 379 7.87 8.16 11.00
CA LEU A 379 6.74 9.09 10.90
C LEU A 379 6.16 9.12 9.48
N ASN A 380 6.52 8.14 8.66
CA ASN A 380 6.22 8.14 7.25
C ASN A 380 5.00 7.26 6.96
N GLN A 381 4.02 7.83 6.25
CA GLN A 381 2.84 7.09 5.79
C GLN A 381 2.95 6.81 4.30
N TRP A 382 2.73 5.55 3.93
CA TRP A 382 2.57 5.11 2.55
C TRP A 382 1.24 4.40 2.44
N THR A 383 0.51 4.66 1.36
CA THR A 383 -0.74 3.95 1.06
C THR A 383 -0.83 3.76 -0.44
N ARG A 384 -0.82 2.50 -0.86
CA ARG A 384 -0.88 2.07 -2.27
C ARG A 384 -1.58 0.71 -2.34
N PRO A 385 -2.83 0.64 -2.77
CA PRO A 385 -3.39 -0.63 -3.19
C PRO A 385 -2.72 -1.11 -4.48
N PHE A 386 -2.42 -2.41 -4.51
CA PHE A 386 -1.94 -3.15 -5.69
C PHE A 386 -3.09 -4.01 -6.23
N TYR A 387 -3.33 -3.98 -7.53
CA TYR A 387 -4.35 -4.79 -8.20
C TYR A 387 -3.67 -5.77 -9.14
N ILE A 388 -4.08 -7.03 -9.08
CA ILE A 388 -3.64 -8.01 -10.08
C ILE A 388 -4.72 -8.09 -11.15
N ILE A 389 -4.28 -7.89 -12.39
CA ILE A 389 -5.12 -7.67 -13.55
C ILE A 389 -4.78 -8.61 -14.71
N SER A 390 -5.73 -8.78 -15.61
CA SER A 390 -5.53 -9.46 -16.91
C SER A 390 -6.35 -8.78 -18.00
N PRO A 391 -5.82 -8.53 -19.22
CA PRO A 391 -4.45 -8.80 -19.65
C PRO A 391 -3.41 -7.85 -19.02
N ARG A 392 -2.13 -8.23 -19.06
CA ARG A 392 -1.00 -7.42 -18.59
C ARG A 392 -0.90 -6.12 -19.40
N LEU A 393 -0.81 -4.98 -18.70
CA LEU A 393 -0.54 -3.69 -19.32
C LEU A 393 0.96 -3.45 -19.55
N TYR A 394 1.27 -2.52 -20.46
CA TYR A 394 2.62 -1.98 -20.65
C TYR A 394 3.03 -0.97 -19.55
N SER A 395 2.06 -0.30 -18.92
CA SER A 395 2.27 0.63 -17.80
C SER A 395 1.58 0.12 -16.54
N ASN A 396 2.32 0.06 -15.43
CA ASN A 396 1.87 -0.57 -14.18
C ASN A 396 1.55 0.44 -13.06
N VAL A 397 1.71 1.74 -13.32
CA VAL A 397 1.41 2.81 -12.36
C VAL A 397 0.41 3.77 -12.98
N ILE A 398 -0.75 3.94 -12.36
CA ILE A 398 -1.79 4.84 -12.86
C ILE A 398 -2.25 5.74 -11.70
N ASN A 399 -1.49 6.80 -11.44
CA ASN A 399 -1.75 7.73 -10.34
C ASN A 399 -1.72 9.19 -10.83
N LYS A 400 -2.74 9.97 -10.47
CA LYS A 400 -2.70 11.43 -10.59
C LYS A 400 -2.99 12.06 -9.22
N LEU A 401 -2.02 12.78 -8.67
CA LEU A 401 -2.28 13.57 -7.47
C LEU A 401 -3.11 14.79 -7.88
N ILE A 402 -4.36 14.88 -7.42
CA ILE A 402 -5.09 16.15 -7.40
C ILE A 402 -4.76 16.78 -6.04
N PRO A 403 -3.93 17.84 -5.98
CA PRO A 403 -3.63 18.48 -4.71
C PRO A 403 -4.91 19.12 -4.15
N SER A 404 -5.52 18.48 -3.15
CA SER A 404 -6.61 19.03 -2.34
C SER A 404 -6.16 20.20 -1.43
N LEU A 405 -4.88 20.58 -1.50
CA LEU A 405 -4.24 21.59 -0.66
C LEU A 405 -3.88 22.88 -1.41
N SER A 406 -4.73 23.30 -2.34
CA SER A 406 -4.51 24.55 -3.10
C SER A 406 -5.31 25.76 -2.59
N LEU A 407 -6.00 25.68 -1.44
CA LEU A 407 -6.88 26.80 -1.01
C LEU A 407 -7.00 27.12 0.49
N TYR A 408 -6.18 26.56 1.39
CA TYR A 408 -6.24 26.94 2.82
C TYR A 408 -4.86 27.25 3.40
N CYS A 409 -4.29 28.38 2.97
CA CYS A 409 -3.41 29.18 3.83
C CYS A 409 -3.99 30.60 3.95
N GLU A 410 -5.23 30.71 4.43
CA GLU A 410 -5.63 31.91 5.16
C GLU A 410 -5.18 31.72 6.61
N ILE A 411 -4.06 32.35 6.97
CA ILE A 411 -3.74 32.57 8.39
C ILE A 411 -4.66 33.70 8.85
N PRO A 412 -5.58 33.49 9.80
CA PRO A 412 -6.27 34.61 10.42
C PRO A 412 -5.25 35.32 11.32
N MET A 413 -4.66 36.42 10.83
CA MET A 413 -3.93 37.33 11.69
C MET A 413 -4.93 38.00 12.62
N ASN A 414 -5.10 37.43 13.81
CA ASN A 414 -5.76 38.09 14.92
C ASN A 414 -4.96 39.37 15.25
N ASN A 415 -5.65 40.50 15.29
CA ASN A 415 -5.12 41.83 15.59
C ASN A 415 -4.28 41.82 16.88
N ASN A 416 -2.96 41.79 16.74
CA ASN A 416 -2.01 42.42 17.66
C ASN A 416 -0.73 42.74 16.88
N LEU A 417 -0.46 44.04 16.78
CA LEU A 417 0.71 44.63 16.11
C LEU A 417 2.02 44.05 16.65
N LEU A 418 2.72 43.28 15.82
CA LEU A 418 4.17 43.13 15.88
C LEU A 418 4.75 43.25 14.46
N THR A 419 5.32 44.40 14.19
CA THR A 419 6.07 44.72 12.97
C THR A 419 7.34 43.87 12.86
N TYR A 420 7.50 43.13 11.76
CA TYR A 420 8.80 42.66 11.27
C TYR A 420 9.05 43.19 9.84
N PRO A 421 10.26 43.65 9.50
CA PRO A 421 10.54 44.28 8.23
C PRO A 421 10.89 43.25 7.14
N SER A 422 10.48 43.54 5.90
CA SER A 422 10.80 42.85 4.64
C SER A 422 10.21 41.45 4.41
N GLY A 423 8.97 41.41 3.89
CA GLY A 423 8.37 40.21 3.29
C GLY A 423 8.11 40.42 1.80
N LYS A 424 8.89 39.74 0.94
CA LYS A 424 8.56 39.49 -0.48
C LYS A 424 9.21 38.18 -0.92
N ALA A 425 8.42 37.23 -1.44
CA ALA A 425 8.91 36.12 -2.23
C ALA A 425 7.88 35.76 -3.32
N PHE A 426 8.33 35.72 -4.58
CA PHE A 426 7.63 35.13 -5.72
C PHE A 426 8.44 33.90 -6.14
N PHE A 427 7.82 32.74 -6.25
CA PHE A 427 8.46 31.55 -6.83
C PHE A 427 7.58 31.00 -7.96
N GLY A 428 8.14 30.95 -9.16
CA GLY A 428 7.57 30.23 -10.30
C GLY A 428 8.65 29.32 -10.88
N PHE A 429 8.32 28.04 -11.09
CA PHE A 429 9.18 27.06 -11.77
C PHE A 429 8.50 26.61 -13.06
N CYS A 430 9.27 26.53 -14.14
CA CYS A 430 8.84 25.94 -15.41
C CYS A 430 9.59 24.61 -15.56
N LEU A 431 8.89 23.48 -15.47
CA LEU A 431 9.43 22.15 -15.78
C LEU A 431 8.79 21.68 -17.08
N LYS A 432 9.62 21.24 -18.03
CA LYS A 432 9.17 20.65 -19.28
C LYS A 432 8.21 19.50 -18.92
N ASP A 433 6.98 19.60 -19.43
CA ASP A 433 5.85 18.66 -19.29
C ASP A 433 4.84 18.90 -18.14
N PHE A 434 4.97 20.00 -17.36
CA PHE A 434 3.91 20.43 -16.42
C PHE A 434 3.67 21.94 -16.44
N PHE A 435 2.45 22.38 -16.76
CA PHE A 435 2.01 23.76 -16.55
C PHE A 435 1.47 23.91 -15.12
N TYR A 436 2.20 24.59 -14.24
CA TYR A 436 1.66 25.13 -12.98
C TYR A 436 2.04 26.60 -12.85
N ALA A 437 1.04 27.49 -12.84
CA ALA A 437 1.20 28.87 -12.43
C ALA A 437 0.53 29.05 -11.06
N VAL A 438 1.33 29.31 -10.02
CA VAL A 438 0.82 29.70 -8.70
C VAL A 438 0.74 31.23 -8.68
N PHE A 439 -0.47 31.78 -8.68
CA PHE A 439 -0.69 33.21 -8.49
C PHE A 439 -1.13 33.48 -7.05
N CYS A 440 -0.25 34.05 -6.23
CA CYS A 440 -0.69 34.80 -5.05
C CYS A 440 -1.19 36.17 -5.51
N VAL A 441 -2.50 36.32 -5.67
CA VAL A 441 -3.12 37.62 -5.93
C VAL A 441 -3.25 38.36 -4.61
N ILE A 442 -2.24 39.17 -4.27
CA ILE A 442 -2.45 40.31 -3.37
C ILE A 442 -3.04 41.42 -4.23
N HIS A 443 -4.14 42.04 -3.82
CA HIS A 443 -4.88 43.08 -4.58
C HIS A 443 -3.94 44.01 -5.37
N LEU A 444 -3.96 43.91 -6.71
CA LEU A 444 -3.27 44.82 -7.62
C LEU A 444 -4.29 45.51 -8.55
N PRO A 445 -4.08 46.80 -8.89
CA PRO A 445 -4.92 47.51 -9.85
C PRO A 445 -4.71 47.02 -11.29
N LEU A 446 -5.76 47.14 -12.11
CA LEU A 446 -5.97 46.54 -13.45
C LEU A 446 -4.80 46.65 -14.46
N GLN A 447 -3.90 47.63 -14.33
CA GLN A 447 -2.78 47.81 -15.27
C GLN A 447 -1.65 46.77 -15.14
N LYS A 448 -1.53 46.06 -14.01
CA LYS A 448 -0.48 45.02 -13.82
C LYS A 448 -0.87 43.63 -14.37
N ILE A 449 -2.13 43.42 -14.72
CA ILE A 449 -2.64 42.16 -15.27
C ILE A 449 -2.16 41.95 -16.72
N GLN A 450 -2.05 43.04 -17.52
CA GLN A 450 -1.58 42.95 -18.91
C GLN A 450 -0.10 42.55 -19.01
N PHE A 451 0.75 42.91 -18.04
CA PHE A 451 2.16 42.53 -18.03
C PHE A 451 2.37 41.06 -17.66
N ALA A 452 1.51 40.49 -16.79
CA ALA A 452 1.53 39.07 -16.47
C ALA A 452 1.10 38.19 -17.66
N LEU A 453 0.16 38.68 -18.47
CA LEU A 453 -0.31 37.96 -19.67
C LEU A 453 0.71 37.94 -20.81
N SER A 454 1.61 38.92 -20.93
CA SER A 454 2.67 38.89 -21.96
C SER A 454 3.76 37.87 -21.64
N LEU A 455 4.09 37.67 -20.36
CA LEU A 455 5.04 36.66 -19.88
C LEU A 455 4.58 35.21 -20.14
N ILE A 456 3.25 34.97 -20.17
CA ILE A 456 2.68 33.65 -20.48
C ILE A 456 2.96 33.23 -21.94
N ARG A 457 3.04 34.19 -22.88
CA ARG A 457 3.31 33.87 -24.29
C ARG A 457 4.76 33.43 -24.54
N GLU A 458 5.73 33.91 -23.76
CA GLU A 458 7.15 33.61 -23.97
C GLU A 458 7.59 32.23 -23.44
N CYS A 459 6.88 31.62 -22.48
CA CYS A 459 7.19 30.25 -22.02
C CYS A 459 6.93 29.15 -23.07
N SER A 460 6.31 29.48 -24.21
CA SER A 460 6.08 28.51 -25.30
C SER A 460 7.31 28.26 -26.19
N ALA A 461 8.40 29.02 -26.04
CA ALA A 461 9.57 28.92 -26.91
C ALA A 461 10.84 28.54 -26.13
N THR A 462 11.15 27.24 -26.15
CA THR A 462 12.49 26.62 -26.02
C THR A 462 13.64 27.49 -25.47
N SER A 463 13.65 27.86 -24.19
CA SER A 463 14.89 28.10 -23.42
C SER A 463 14.61 28.28 -21.92
N TRP A 464 15.52 27.78 -21.07
CA TRP A 464 15.53 28.07 -19.63
C TRP A 464 16.05 29.50 -19.40
N ARG A 465 15.29 30.35 -18.71
CA ARG A 465 15.80 31.62 -18.14
C ARG A 465 15.35 31.77 -16.69
N PHE A 466 16.30 32.00 -15.79
CA PHE A 466 16.02 32.58 -14.47
C PHE A 466 15.96 34.10 -14.63
N LEU A 467 14.83 34.71 -14.28
CA LEU A 467 14.68 36.17 -14.26
C LEU A 467 14.64 36.64 -12.79
N TRP A 468 15.70 37.33 -12.36
CA TRP A 468 15.69 38.15 -11.16
C TRP A 468 15.30 39.57 -11.57
N LEU A 469 14.18 40.09 -11.05
CA LEU A 469 13.80 41.50 -11.20
C LEU A 469 14.07 42.22 -9.88
N GLN A 470 15.11 43.06 -9.88
CA GLN A 470 15.34 44.08 -8.85
C GLN A 470 14.62 45.35 -9.30
N ALA A 471 13.56 45.74 -8.58
CA ALA A 471 12.92 47.03 -8.79
C ALA A 471 13.59 48.03 -7.83
N ASP A 472 14.52 48.82 -8.34
CA ASP A 472 15.14 49.92 -7.62
C ASP A 472 14.11 51.02 -7.30
N GLU A 473 14.37 51.72 -6.19
CA GLU A 473 13.58 52.80 -5.61
C GLU A 473 13.21 53.89 -6.63
N PHE A 474 11.93 54.20 -6.74
CA PHE A 474 11.48 55.50 -7.24
C PHE A 474 10.71 56.21 -6.13
N HIS A 475 11.33 57.25 -5.59
CA HIS A 475 10.69 58.28 -4.78
C HIS A 475 9.58 58.95 -5.59
N LEU A 476 8.38 59.03 -5.02
CA LEU A 476 7.31 59.91 -5.46
C LEU A 476 7.50 61.27 -4.77
N ASP A 477 7.74 62.32 -5.56
CA ASP A 477 7.48 63.70 -5.14
C ASP A 477 6.15 64.15 -5.76
N PHE A 478 5.20 64.43 -4.85
CA PHE A 478 3.87 65.07 -4.92
C PHE A 478 2.97 64.92 -6.15
#